data_AF-A0A9D7YBI6-F1
#
_entry.id   AF-A0A9D7YBI6-F1
#
_cell.length_a   1.000
_cell.length_b   1.000
_cell.length_c   1.000
_cell.angle_alpha   90.00
_cell.angle_beta   90.00
_cell.angle_gamma   90.00
#
_symmetry.space_group_name_H-M   'P 1'
#
loop_
_entity.id
_entity.type
_entity.pdbx_description
1 polymer ?
#
loop_
_entity_poly.entity_id
_entity_poly.type
_entity_poly.pdbx_seq_one_letter_code
_entity_poly.pdbx_strand_id
1 'polypeptide(L)'
;MNTLKHIGANLYINNDAVEAIDFLVDHQLMPKTYHKSFAIANQEGFDLDMIVFNPNESDDKFMHFKLEDFASNSETLFYLVNMFNFLSEKDYETYKPAQKKLEDYLYMIPTYRALFGYKTVEED
;
A
#
# COMPACT_ATOMS: atom_id res chain seq x y z
N MET A 1 -9.83 -7.19 16.72
CA MET A 1 -11.08 -6.92 15.97
C MET A 1 -10.62 -6.02 14.84
N ASN A 2 -10.51 -6.51 13.62
CA ASN A 2 -9.75 -5.86 12.54
C ASN A 2 -10.24 -4.42 12.33
N THR A 3 -9.40 -3.40 12.58
CA THR A 3 -9.82 -1.99 12.71
C THR A 3 -9.67 -1.15 11.43
N LEU A 4 -9.55 -1.81 10.28
CA LEU A 4 -9.48 -1.14 8.97
C LEU A 4 -10.67 -0.18 8.78
N LYS A 5 -10.35 1.12 8.71
CA LYS A 5 -11.31 2.18 8.46
C LYS A 5 -11.43 2.42 6.96
N HIS A 6 -12.62 2.24 6.42
CA HIS A 6 -12.91 2.57 5.02
C HIS A 6 -12.80 4.09 4.79
N ILE A 7 -11.99 4.49 3.80
CA ILE A 7 -11.84 5.89 3.36
C ILE A 7 -12.67 6.17 2.11
N GLY A 8 -12.85 5.18 1.22
CA GLY A 8 -13.60 5.30 -0.04
C GLY A 8 -12.97 4.48 -1.15
N ALA A 9 -13.76 4.14 -2.19
CA ALA A 9 -13.28 3.46 -3.40
C ALA A 9 -12.38 2.23 -3.13
N ASN A 10 -12.79 1.34 -2.22
CA ASN A 10 -12.04 0.13 -1.82
C ASN A 10 -10.72 0.37 -1.08
N LEU A 11 -10.46 1.61 -0.63
CA LEU A 11 -9.32 1.94 0.22
C LEU A 11 -9.71 1.89 1.69
N TYR A 12 -8.90 1.17 2.46
CA TYR A 12 -8.98 1.13 3.91
C TYR A 12 -7.66 1.56 4.52
N ILE A 13 -7.72 2.15 5.70
CA ILE A 13 -6.53 2.53 6.48
C ILE A 13 -6.60 1.99 7.89
N ASN A 14 -5.44 1.65 8.43
CA ASN A 14 -5.21 1.38 9.83
C ASN A 14 -3.92 2.08 10.28
N ASN A 15 -3.95 2.70 11.45
CA ASN A 15 -2.78 3.33 12.07
C ASN A 15 -2.43 2.67 13.43
N ASP A 16 -3.04 1.54 13.77
CA ASP A 16 -2.68 0.75 14.93
C ASP A 16 -1.35 0.01 14.66
N ALA A 17 -0.32 0.39 15.41
CA ALA A 17 1.01 -0.19 15.28
C ALA A 17 1.02 -1.70 15.60
N VAL A 18 0.19 -2.17 16.53
CA VAL A 18 0.13 -3.59 16.90
C VAL A 18 -0.42 -4.40 15.72
N GLU A 19 -1.54 -3.96 15.13
CA GLU A 19 -2.13 -4.66 13.98
C GLU A 19 -1.20 -4.63 12.75
N ALA A 20 -0.49 -3.53 12.51
CA ALA A 20 0.50 -3.46 11.43
C ALA A 20 1.70 -4.39 11.66
N ILE A 21 2.19 -4.51 12.90
CA ILE A 21 3.29 -5.42 13.24
C ILE A 21 2.84 -6.88 13.12
N ASP A 22 1.66 -7.23 13.64
CA ASP A 22 1.12 -8.58 13.55
C ASP A 22 0.99 -9.01 12.08
N PHE A 23 0.47 -8.13 11.21
CA PHE A 23 0.44 -8.37 9.77
C PHE A 23 1.85 -8.65 9.21
N LEU A 24 2.84 -7.81 9.53
CA LEU A 24 4.20 -8.00 9.02
C LEU A 24 4.83 -9.31 9.50
N VAL A 25 4.54 -9.74 10.73
CA VAL A 25 5.04 -10.99 11.30
C VAL A 25 4.38 -12.19 10.62
N ASP A 26 3.04 -12.19 10.52
CA ASP A 26 2.25 -13.29 9.95
C ASP A 26 2.62 -13.56 8.49
N HIS A 27 2.97 -12.51 7.74
CA HIS A 27 3.38 -12.59 6.34
C HIS A 27 4.90 -12.72 6.13
N GLN A 28 5.70 -12.82 7.19
CA GLN A 28 7.17 -12.90 7.14
C GLN A 28 7.84 -11.70 6.43
N LEU A 29 7.23 -10.52 6.54
CA LEU A 29 7.65 -9.28 5.90
C LEU A 29 8.43 -8.34 6.82
N MET A 30 8.61 -8.71 8.09
CA MET A 30 9.31 -7.86 9.07
C MET A 30 10.71 -7.44 8.58
N PRO A 31 10.99 -6.11 8.51
CA PRO A 31 12.32 -5.62 8.21
C PRO A 31 13.36 -6.10 9.21
N LYS A 32 14.59 -6.34 8.74
CA LYS A 32 15.71 -6.74 9.61
C LYS A 32 16.21 -5.62 10.53
N THR A 33 15.84 -4.37 10.25
CA THR A 33 16.28 -3.17 10.99
C THR A 33 15.11 -2.22 11.21
N TYR A 34 14.94 -1.76 12.45
CA TYR A 34 13.78 -0.97 12.91
C TYR A 34 14.08 0.52 13.15
N HIS A 35 15.31 0.98 12.87
CA HIS A 35 15.73 2.36 13.17
C HIS A 35 15.63 3.31 11.98
N LYS A 36 14.93 2.92 10.92
CA LYS A 36 14.76 3.71 9.70
C LYS A 36 13.35 3.58 9.18
N SER A 37 12.90 4.60 8.45
CA SER A 37 11.66 4.51 7.69
C SER A 37 11.71 3.30 6.76
N PHE A 38 10.56 2.67 6.58
CA PHE A 38 10.42 1.62 5.58
C PHE A 38 9.03 1.64 4.97
N ALA A 39 8.95 1.05 3.79
CA ALA A 39 7.74 0.91 3.02
C ALA A 39 7.69 -0.53 2.49
N ILE A 40 6.59 -1.24 2.70
CA ILE A 40 6.38 -2.62 2.27
C ILE A 40 5.07 -2.68 1.51
N ALA A 41 5.09 -3.32 0.34
CA ALA A 41 3.89 -3.64 -0.42
C ALA A 41 3.77 -5.16 -0.48
N ASN A 42 2.58 -5.70 -0.23
CA ASN A 42 2.28 -7.12 -0.28
C ASN A 42 0.98 -7.34 -1.06
N GLN A 43 1.01 -8.23 -2.06
CA GLN A 43 -0.18 -8.59 -2.82
C GLN A 43 -0.67 -9.97 -2.39
N GLU A 44 -1.95 -10.05 -2.03
CA GLU A 44 -2.61 -11.30 -1.65
C GLU A 44 -3.93 -11.46 -2.41
N GLY A 45 -4.00 -12.45 -3.29
CA GLY A 45 -5.15 -12.61 -4.17
C GLY A 45 -5.38 -11.35 -5.01
N PHE A 46 -6.53 -10.71 -4.87
CA PHE A 46 -6.87 -9.48 -5.60
C PHE A 46 -6.47 -8.21 -4.86
N ASP A 47 -6.08 -8.32 -3.59
CA ASP A 47 -5.86 -7.19 -2.70
C ASP A 47 -4.38 -6.79 -2.69
N LEU A 48 -4.13 -5.51 -2.40
CA LEU A 48 -2.80 -4.95 -2.24
C LEU A 48 -2.72 -4.19 -0.92
N ASP A 49 -1.82 -4.64 -0.06
CA ASP A 49 -1.47 -3.99 1.20
C ASP A 49 -0.21 -3.15 1.04
N MET A 50 -0.23 -1.96 1.67
CA MET A 50 0.89 -1.04 1.72
C MET A 50 1.13 -0.60 3.17
N ILE A 51 2.27 -0.97 3.74
CA ILE A 51 2.69 -0.58 5.09
C ILE A 51 3.82 0.43 5.00
N VAL A 52 3.68 1.54 5.71
CA VAL A 52 4.70 2.58 5.85
C VAL A 52 4.99 2.79 7.33
N PHE A 53 6.26 2.83 7.67
CA PHE A 53 6.74 3.15 9.01
C PHE A 53 7.56 4.44 8.98
N ASN A 54 7.22 5.39 9.83
CA ASN A 54 7.97 6.63 10.04
C ASN A 54 8.43 6.77 11.50
N PRO A 55 9.73 6.55 11.79
CA PRO A 55 10.27 6.68 13.15
C PRO A 55 10.52 8.13 13.60
N ASN A 56 10.29 9.12 12.74
CA ASN A 56 10.58 10.53 13.04
C ASN A 56 9.34 11.35 13.42
N GLU A 57 8.13 10.78 13.36
CA GLU A 57 6.93 11.40 13.94
C GLU A 57 6.85 11.12 15.44
N SER A 58 6.16 11.98 16.20
CA SER A 58 6.16 12.03 17.68
C SER A 58 5.77 10.73 18.40
N ASP A 59 5.28 9.73 17.68
CA ASP A 59 4.78 8.45 18.23
C ASP A 59 5.20 7.22 17.39
N ASP A 60 6.28 7.26 16.59
CA ASP A 60 6.70 6.13 15.72
C ASP A 60 5.53 5.56 14.89
N LYS A 61 5.24 6.19 13.74
CA LYS A 61 3.96 5.99 13.09
C LYS A 61 3.97 4.86 12.08
N PHE A 62 3.11 3.86 12.32
CA PHE A 62 2.69 2.91 11.30
C PHE A 62 1.46 3.43 10.55
N MET A 63 1.47 3.25 9.23
CA MET A 63 0.32 3.45 8.36
C MET A 63 0.17 2.21 7.48
N HIS A 64 -0.95 1.54 7.60
CA HIS A 64 -1.32 0.38 6.81
C HIS A 64 -2.51 0.74 5.93
N PHE A 65 -2.29 0.71 4.61
CA PHE A 65 -3.33 0.88 3.61
C PHE A 65 -3.66 -0.47 3.00
N LYS A 66 -4.93 -0.79 2.85
CA LYS A 66 -5.41 -1.95 2.10
C LYS A 66 -6.25 -1.47 0.93
N LEU A 67 -5.88 -1.88 -0.28
CA LEU A 67 -6.66 -1.69 -1.50
C LEU A 67 -7.31 -3.02 -1.85
N GLU A 68 -8.64 -3.10 -1.73
CA GLU A 68 -9.37 -4.28 -2.17
C GLU A 68 -9.54 -4.28 -3.68
N ASP A 69 -9.20 -5.40 -4.32
CA ASP A 69 -9.26 -5.57 -5.76
C ASP A 69 -8.61 -4.42 -6.56
N PHE A 70 -7.32 -4.18 -6.26
CA PHE A 70 -6.60 -3.01 -6.78
C PHE A 70 -6.53 -2.97 -8.33
N ALA A 71 -6.62 -4.14 -8.98
CA ALA A 71 -6.53 -4.26 -10.43
C ALA A 71 -7.81 -3.79 -11.14
N SER A 72 -8.99 -3.98 -10.53
CA SER A 72 -10.25 -3.45 -11.05
C SER A 72 -10.43 -1.97 -10.71
N ASN A 73 -9.78 -1.50 -9.65
CA ASN A 73 -9.86 -0.11 -9.16
C ASN A 73 -8.51 0.63 -9.24
N SER A 74 -8.00 0.77 -10.47
CA SER A 74 -6.71 1.43 -10.73
C SER A 74 -6.71 2.93 -10.37
N GLU A 75 -7.88 3.58 -10.33
CA GLU A 75 -8.00 4.99 -9.92
C GLU A 75 -7.61 5.20 -8.45
N THR A 76 -7.98 4.25 -7.58
CA THR A 76 -7.63 4.30 -6.16
C THR A 76 -6.14 4.08 -5.94
N LEU A 77 -5.54 3.16 -6.70
CA LEU A 77 -4.09 2.98 -6.70
C LEU A 77 -3.37 4.25 -7.18
N PHE A 78 -3.85 4.87 -8.27
CA PHE A 78 -3.31 6.13 -8.78
C PHE A 78 -3.44 7.28 -7.75
N TYR A 79 -4.59 7.38 -7.07
CA TYR A 79 -4.78 8.34 -5.98
C TYR A 79 -3.72 8.15 -4.88
N LEU A 80 -3.49 6.92 -4.46
CA LEU A 80 -2.53 6.62 -3.40
C LEU A 80 -1.09 6.92 -3.81
N VAL A 81 -0.71 6.61 -5.07
CA VAL A 81 0.58 7.01 -5.65
C VAL A 81 0.77 8.53 -5.58
N ASN A 82 -0.22 9.31 -5.99
CA ASN A 82 -0.15 10.77 -5.97
C ASN A 82 -0.10 11.33 -4.55
N MET A 83 -0.84 10.73 -3.61
CA MET A 83 -0.80 11.10 -2.19
C MET A 83 0.63 10.92 -1.65
N PHE A 84 1.28 9.78 -1.88
CA PHE A 84 2.66 9.58 -1.44
C PHE A 84 3.66 10.49 -2.17
N ASN A 85 3.44 10.78 -3.45
CA ASN A 85 4.26 11.76 -4.16
C ASN A 85 4.20 13.14 -3.49
N PHE A 86 3.00 13.62 -3.14
CA PHE A 86 2.82 14.89 -2.41
C PHE A 86 3.45 14.86 -1.02
N LEU A 87 3.28 13.77 -0.26
CA LEU A 87 3.89 13.63 1.07
C LEU A 87 5.43 13.56 1.00
N SER A 88 5.99 13.02 -0.09
CA SER A 88 7.44 12.94 -0.30
C SER A 88 8.12 14.30 -0.48
N GLU A 89 7.37 15.36 -0.79
CA GLU A 89 7.90 16.73 -0.80
C GLU A 89 8.32 17.20 0.60
N LYS A 90 7.71 16.64 1.65
CA LYS A 90 7.99 16.96 3.05
C LYS A 90 8.94 15.97 3.71
N ASP A 91 8.76 14.69 3.44
CA ASP A 91 9.60 13.61 3.97
C ASP A 91 9.86 12.58 2.88
N TYR A 92 10.92 12.83 2.11
CA TYR A 92 11.29 12.03 0.96
C TYR A 92 11.68 10.60 1.35
N GLU A 93 12.45 10.44 2.43
CA GLU A 93 12.97 9.15 2.87
C GLU A 93 11.87 8.20 3.36
N THR A 94 10.78 8.75 3.91
CA THR A 94 9.63 7.94 4.33
C THR A 94 8.69 7.62 3.16
N TYR A 95 8.31 8.63 2.38
CA TYR A 95 7.16 8.49 1.46
C TYR A 95 7.55 8.16 0.02
N LYS A 96 8.75 8.52 -0.44
CA LYS A 96 9.17 8.17 -1.81
C LYS A 96 9.29 6.66 -2.02
N PRO A 97 9.79 5.85 -1.07
CA PRO A 97 9.79 4.39 -1.22
C PRO A 97 8.40 3.78 -1.37
N ALA A 98 7.41 4.32 -0.64
CA ALA A 98 6.01 3.88 -0.74
C ALA A 98 5.43 4.17 -2.13
N GLN A 99 5.62 5.40 -2.62
CA GLN A 99 5.21 5.79 -3.96
C GLN A 99 5.78 4.85 -5.02
N LYS A 100 7.10 4.64 -5.03
CA LYS A 100 7.76 3.82 -6.06
C LYS A 100 7.23 2.39 -6.09
N LYS A 101 7.01 1.78 -4.92
CA LYS A 101 6.44 0.44 -4.82
C LYS A 101 5.05 0.39 -5.45
N LEU A 102 4.18 1.35 -5.16
CA LEU A 102 2.84 1.40 -5.75
C LEU A 102 2.84 1.74 -7.25
N GLU A 103 3.80 2.54 -7.72
CA GLU A 103 4.00 2.79 -9.14
C GLU A 103 4.31 1.49 -9.89
N ASP A 104 5.13 0.59 -9.34
CA ASP A 104 5.41 -0.71 -9.95
C ASP A 104 4.10 -1.51 -10.17
N TYR A 105 3.22 -1.55 -9.17
CA TYR A 105 1.90 -2.20 -9.30
C TYR A 105 1.00 -1.48 -10.32
N LEU A 106 1.02 -0.15 -10.35
CA LEU A 106 0.23 0.66 -11.27
C LEU A 106 0.63 0.37 -12.73
N TYR A 107 1.94 0.31 -13.02
CA TYR A 107 2.44 -0.05 -14.35
C TYR A 107 2.09 -1.49 -14.74
N MET A 108 1.95 -2.38 -13.76
CA MET A 108 1.60 -3.78 -13.96
C MET A 108 0.09 -4.06 -13.93
N ILE A 109 -0.78 -3.05 -13.83
CA ILE A 109 -2.25 -3.24 -13.83
C ILE A 109 -2.73 -4.15 -14.98
N PRO A 110 -2.30 -3.99 -16.24
CA PRO A 110 -2.72 -4.88 -17.32
C PRO A 110 -2.31 -6.34 -17.07
N THR A 111 -1.11 -6.56 -16.53
CA THR A 111 -0.60 -7.89 -16.18
C THR A 111 -1.43 -8.53 -15.06
N TYR A 112 -1.72 -7.78 -13.99
CA TYR A 112 -2.56 -8.26 -12.91
C TYR A 112 -3.98 -8.54 -13.39
N ARG A 113 -4.55 -7.68 -14.25
CA ARG A 113 -5.86 -7.92 -14.86
C ARG A 113 -5.91 -9.24 -15.61
N ALA A 114 -4.91 -9.52 -16.44
CA ALA A 114 -4.79 -10.79 -17.15
C ALA A 114 -4.61 -11.99 -16.18
N LEU A 115 -3.74 -11.86 -15.18
CA LEU A 115 -3.49 -12.89 -14.17
C LEU A 115 -4.75 -13.25 -13.39
N PHE A 116 -5.56 -12.24 -13.06
CA PHE A 116 -6.79 -12.35 -12.30
C PHE A 116 -8.00 -12.76 -13.15
N GLY A 117 -7.82 -12.95 -14.46
CA GLY A 117 -8.87 -13.40 -15.37
C GLY A 117 -9.90 -12.33 -15.73
N TYR A 118 -9.57 -11.04 -15.55
CA TYR A 118 -10.39 -9.96 -16.09
C TYR A 118 -10.41 -10.07 -17.61
N LYS A 119 -11.62 -10.05 -18.19
CA LYS A 119 -11.75 -9.96 -19.64
C LYS A 119 -11.20 -8.60 -20.07
N THR A 120 -10.19 -8.60 -20.93
CA THR A 120 -9.81 -7.39 -21.67
C THR A 120 -11.04 -6.95 -22.44
N VAL A 121 -11.56 -5.77 -22.12
CA VAL A 121 -12.51 -5.11 -23.02
C VAL A 121 -11.69 -4.82 -24.28
N GLU A 122 -12.01 -5.50 -25.38
CA GLU A 122 -11.46 -5.12 -26.68
C GLU A 122 -11.88 -3.66 -26.91
N GLU A 123 -10.91 -2.76 -27.03
CA GLU A 123 -11.17 -1.39 -27.48
C GLU A 123 -11.59 -1.50 -28.95
N ASP A 124 -12.91 -1.36 -29.20
CA ASP A 124 -13.50 -1.19 -30.54
C ASP A 124 -13.03 0.12 -31.20
#